data_AF-A0A916E585-F1
#
_entry.id   AF-A0A916E585-F1
#
_cell.length_a   1.000
_cell.length_b   1.000
_cell.length_c   1.000
_cell.angle_alpha   90.00
_cell.angle_beta   90.00
_cell.angle_gamma   90.00
#
_symmetry.space_group_name_H-M   'P 1'
#
loop_
_entity.id
_entity.type
_entity.pdbx_description
1 polymer ?
#
loop_
_entity_poly.entity_id
_entity_poly.type
_entity_poly.pdbx_seq_one_letter_code
_entity_poly.pdbx_strand_id
1 'polypeptide(L)'
;MFRRSSNATNIERRNDNNKNNKVCCKCKQSGHFARNCKAPREVKSKPLAAGKSQNTRVSKRTLKEKNPKKVAWNEEDATHRQALVKCAKAYAEARQEVLSIPNTSVVGDIQYAVCLLNQQRRAETWPDQFELKYDLSHAEEALVAGRIMMEFSDLTTKLHQELNYDFYWAVNETSKILSKVLGMPYDDDDLEDYDLGE
;
A
#
# COMPACT_ATOMS: atom_id res chain seq x y z
N MET A 1 4.22 -11.45 -58.08
CA MET A 1 2.78 -11.73 -57.95
C MET A 1 2.56 -12.66 -56.75
N PHE A 2 1.49 -12.41 -55.98
CA PHE A 2 0.91 -13.21 -54.87
C PHE A 2 1.74 -13.37 -53.56
N ARG A 3 1.56 -12.44 -52.60
CA ARG A 3 0.64 -12.47 -51.43
C ARG A 3 0.97 -13.55 -50.38
N ARG A 4 1.74 -13.14 -49.36
CA ARG A 4 1.88 -13.82 -48.06
C ARG A 4 0.56 -13.71 -47.28
N SER A 5 0.02 -14.85 -46.87
CA SER A 5 -1.11 -14.95 -45.94
C SER A 5 -0.58 -14.70 -44.52
N SER A 6 -0.95 -13.57 -43.94
CA SER A 6 -0.67 -13.22 -42.54
C SER A 6 -1.97 -13.41 -41.75
N ASN A 7 -2.08 -14.53 -41.03
CA ASN A 7 -3.10 -14.68 -39.99
C ASN A 7 -2.67 -13.88 -38.76
N ALA A 8 -3.01 -12.59 -38.75
CA ALA A 8 -3.03 -11.76 -37.57
C ALA A 8 -4.45 -11.79 -36.99
N THR A 9 -4.63 -12.46 -35.86
CA THR A 9 -5.87 -12.41 -35.07
C THR A 9 -6.08 -10.98 -34.60
N ASN A 10 -7.13 -10.33 -35.12
CA ASN A 10 -7.57 -9.00 -34.72
C ASN A 10 -7.94 -9.01 -33.23
N ILE A 11 -7.14 -8.32 -32.42
CA ILE A 11 -7.55 -7.80 -31.13
C ILE A 11 -8.64 -6.77 -31.44
N GLU A 12 -9.90 -7.16 -31.26
CA GLU A 12 -11.01 -6.22 -31.22
C GLU A 12 -10.78 -5.26 -30.04
N ARG A 13 -10.23 -4.08 -30.34
CA ARG A 13 -10.34 -2.93 -29.45
C ARG A 13 -11.83 -2.64 -29.28
N ARG A 14 -12.42 -3.08 -28.17
CA ARG A 14 -13.72 -2.59 -27.72
C ARG A 14 -13.61 -1.10 -27.49
N ASN A 15 -14.10 -0.34 -28.46
CA ASN A 15 -14.14 1.11 -28.42
C ASN A 15 -15.34 1.52 -27.53
N ASP A 16 -15.14 1.53 -26.21
CA ASP A 16 -16.17 1.88 -25.21
C ASP A 16 -16.53 3.39 -25.18
N ASN A 17 -16.27 4.12 -26.27
CA ASN A 17 -16.44 5.57 -26.34
C ASN A 17 -17.78 6.05 -26.91
N ASN A 18 -18.79 5.19 -27.09
CA ASN A 18 -20.13 5.66 -27.43
C ASN A 18 -20.88 6.15 -26.17
N LYS A 19 -20.52 7.34 -25.67
CA LYS A 19 -21.18 8.03 -24.55
C LYS A 19 -22.64 8.43 -24.84
N ASN A 20 -23.14 8.25 -26.06
CA ASN A 20 -24.45 8.74 -26.49
C ASN A 20 -25.58 7.70 -26.35
N ASN A 21 -25.28 6.45 -25.97
CA ASN A 21 -26.29 5.38 -25.89
C ASN A 21 -26.62 4.88 -24.48
N LYS A 22 -26.24 5.61 -23.42
CA LYS A 22 -26.61 5.22 -22.05
C LYS A 22 -28.09 5.57 -21.79
N VAL A 23 -28.95 4.57 -21.94
CA VAL A 23 -30.36 4.65 -21.52
C VAL A 23 -30.46 4.63 -20.00
N CYS A 24 -31.32 5.47 -19.45
CA CYS A 24 -31.58 5.54 -18.02
C CYS A 24 -32.18 4.21 -17.54
N CYS A 25 -31.54 3.53 -16.59
CA CYS A 25 -32.07 2.27 -16.05
C CYS A 25 -33.42 2.40 -15.34
N LYS A 26 -33.83 3.63 -14.98
CA LYS A 26 -35.08 3.92 -14.26
C LYS A 26 -36.28 4.14 -15.20
N CYS A 27 -36.14 4.93 -16.27
CA CYS A 27 -37.24 5.24 -17.20
C CYS A 27 -37.00 4.79 -18.64
N LYS A 28 -35.86 4.15 -18.92
CA LYS A 28 -35.44 3.64 -20.23
C LYS A 28 -35.26 4.70 -21.34
N GLN A 29 -35.34 5.98 -21.01
CA GLN A 29 -35.04 7.10 -21.92
C GLN A 29 -33.53 7.42 -21.93
N SER A 30 -32.98 7.79 -23.08
CA SER A 30 -31.59 8.26 -23.21
C SER A 30 -31.46 9.74 -22.80
N GLY A 31 -30.23 10.25 -22.75
CA GLY A 31 -29.95 11.67 -22.45
C GLY A 31 -29.74 12.01 -20.97
N HIS A 32 -29.85 11.06 -20.05
CA HIS A 32 -29.55 11.28 -18.62
C HIS A 32 -29.21 9.98 -17.87
N PHE A 33 -28.51 10.10 -16.75
CA PHE A 33 -28.24 8.98 -15.84
C PHE A 33 -29.41 8.70 -14.89
N ALA A 34 -29.57 7.44 -14.47
CA ALA A 34 -30.64 7.01 -13.56
C ALA A 34 -30.68 7.78 -12.22
N ARG A 35 -29.52 8.22 -11.73
CA ARG A 35 -29.42 9.07 -10.53
C ARG A 35 -30.05 10.45 -10.69
N ASN A 36 -30.07 10.97 -11.92
CA ASN A 36 -30.62 12.29 -12.26
C ASN A 36 -32.03 12.19 -12.88
N CYS A 37 -32.65 11.00 -12.82
CA CYS A 37 -33.94 10.76 -13.47
C CYS A 37 -35.11 11.22 -12.58
N LYS A 38 -35.86 12.20 -13.10
CA LYS A 38 -37.03 12.82 -12.45
C LYS A 38 -38.28 11.94 -12.38
N ALA A 39 -38.30 10.78 -13.04
CA ALA A 39 -39.44 9.87 -12.98
C ALA A 39 -39.64 9.33 -11.54
N PRO A 40 -40.88 9.20 -11.05
CA PRO A 40 -41.14 8.53 -9.77
C PRO A 40 -40.69 7.05 -9.85
N ARG A 41 -40.24 6.48 -8.72
CA ARG A 41 -39.93 5.03 -8.68
C ARG A 41 -41.24 4.25 -8.79
N GLU A 42 -41.42 3.46 -9.84
CA GLU A 42 -42.46 2.44 -9.85
C GLU A 42 -42.05 1.32 -8.87
N VAL A 43 -42.68 1.29 -7.70
CA VAL A 43 -42.59 0.15 -6.78
C VAL A 43 -43.62 -0.87 -7.24
N LYS A 44 -43.23 -1.78 -8.13
CA LYS A 44 -44.05 -2.97 -8.42
C LYS A 44 -43.91 -3.94 -7.25
N SER A 45 -44.80 -3.82 -6.27
CA SER A 45 -44.96 -4.80 -5.20
C SER A 45 -45.49 -6.11 -5.78
N LYS A 46 -44.59 -7.06 -6.03
CA LYS A 46 -44.94 -8.49 -6.14
C LYS A 46 -45.23 -9.05 -4.74
N PRO A 47 -46.22 -9.93 -4.55
CA PRO A 47 -46.42 -10.59 -3.27
C PRO A 47 -45.24 -11.51 -2.96
N LEU A 48 -44.65 -11.32 -1.77
CA LEU A 48 -43.55 -12.14 -1.26
C LEU A 48 -44.02 -13.59 -1.06
N ALA A 49 -43.45 -14.53 -1.81
CA ALA A 49 -43.34 -15.90 -1.34
C ALA A 49 -42.43 -15.89 -0.10
N ALA A 50 -42.87 -16.58 0.96
CA ALA A 50 -42.18 -16.70 2.24
C ALA A 50 -40.88 -17.50 2.11
N GLY A 51 -39.83 -16.87 1.58
CA GLY A 51 -38.46 -17.27 1.82
C GLY A 51 -38.00 -16.64 3.12
N LYS A 52 -37.76 -17.46 4.16
CA LYS A 52 -37.20 -17.02 5.45
C LYS A 52 -35.79 -16.44 5.22
N SER A 53 -35.70 -15.15 4.90
CA SER A 53 -34.47 -14.39 4.98
C SER A 53 -34.34 -13.83 6.39
N GLN A 54 -33.79 -14.64 7.29
CA GLN A 54 -33.25 -14.11 8.54
C GLN A 54 -31.93 -13.43 8.21
N ASN A 55 -31.94 -12.13 7.91
CA ASN A 55 -30.76 -11.29 8.07
C ASN A 55 -31.15 -9.80 8.15
N THR A 56 -31.87 -9.45 9.21
CA THR A 56 -31.79 -8.12 9.83
C THR A 56 -31.01 -8.24 11.14
N ARG A 57 -29.71 -8.55 11.04
CA ARG A 57 -28.77 -8.07 12.06
C ARG A 57 -28.18 -6.76 11.55
N VAL A 58 -28.86 -5.66 11.87
CA VAL A 58 -28.13 -4.42 12.16
C VAL A 58 -27.30 -4.77 13.39
N SER A 59 -26.11 -5.32 13.15
CA SER A 59 -25.12 -5.45 14.19
C SER A 59 -24.77 -4.02 14.56
N LYS A 60 -25.31 -3.52 15.67
CA LYS A 60 -24.68 -2.41 16.39
C LYS A 60 -23.25 -2.89 16.61
N ARG A 61 -22.31 -2.48 15.74
CA ARG A 61 -20.90 -2.48 16.10
C ARG A 61 -20.88 -1.55 17.29
N THR A 62 -20.86 -2.11 18.50
CA THR A 62 -20.20 -1.46 19.61
C THR A 62 -18.84 -1.09 19.08
N LEU A 63 -18.66 0.18 18.73
CA LEU A 63 -17.36 0.77 18.52
C LEU A 63 -16.66 0.49 19.85
N LYS A 64 -15.82 -0.54 19.93
CA LYS A 64 -14.87 -0.64 21.04
C LYS A 64 -14.22 0.73 21.07
N GLU A 65 -14.33 1.45 22.18
CA GLU A 65 -13.51 2.63 22.43
C GLU A 65 -12.08 2.19 22.15
N LYS A 66 -11.57 2.57 20.97
CA LYS A 66 -10.17 2.36 20.66
C LYS A 66 -9.48 3.34 21.59
N ASN A 67 -8.63 2.84 22.48
CA ASN A 67 -7.75 3.71 23.25
C ASN A 67 -7.15 4.74 22.28
N PRO A 68 -7.14 6.03 22.66
CA PRO A 68 -6.61 7.07 21.79
C PRO A 68 -5.21 6.67 21.31
N LYS A 69 -4.95 6.89 20.03
CA LYS A 69 -3.65 6.58 19.42
C LYS A 69 -2.59 7.52 20.01
N LYS A 70 -1.41 6.98 20.30
CA LYS A 70 -0.27 7.79 20.75
C LYS A 70 0.24 8.63 19.57
N VAL A 71 0.43 9.93 19.80
CA VAL A 71 0.98 10.91 18.85
C VAL A 71 2.20 11.64 19.42
N ALA A 72 2.82 11.03 20.43
CA ALA A 72 4.05 11.50 21.06
C ALA A 72 4.77 10.30 21.67
N TRP A 73 6.11 10.34 21.70
CA TRP A 73 6.93 9.30 22.32
C TRP A 73 6.53 9.07 23.78
N ASN A 74 6.41 7.80 24.18
CA ASN A 74 6.20 7.39 25.56
C ASN A 74 7.55 6.94 26.14
N GLU A 75 7.78 7.18 27.43
CA GLU A 75 9.01 6.80 28.12
C GLU A 75 9.23 5.28 28.12
N GLU A 76 8.15 4.50 28.23
CA GLU A 76 8.17 3.03 28.19
C GLU A 76 8.69 2.48 26.85
N ASP A 77 8.51 3.24 25.77
CA ASP A 77 8.86 2.85 24.40
C ASP A 77 10.29 3.33 24.01
N ALA A 78 11.07 3.83 24.98
CA ALA A 78 12.41 4.36 24.75
C ALA A 78 13.38 3.33 24.15
N THR A 79 13.25 2.05 24.54
CA THR A 79 14.07 0.95 23.99
C THR A 79 13.80 0.74 22.49
N HIS A 80 12.53 0.82 22.07
CA HIS A 80 12.13 0.73 20.68
C HIS A 80 12.64 1.92 19.86
N ARG A 81 12.54 3.13 20.42
CA ARG A 81 13.13 4.34 19.82
C ARG A 81 14.65 4.20 19.65
N GLN A 82 15.34 3.65 20.64
CA GLN A 82 16.78 3.40 20.55
C GLN A 82 17.12 2.36 19.48
N ALA A 83 16.31 1.31 19.33
CA ALA A 83 16.47 0.31 18.27
C ALA A 83 16.32 0.94 16.87
N LEU A 84 15.32 1.81 16.67
CA LEU A 84 15.16 2.58 15.43
C LEU A 84 16.38 3.44 15.11
N VAL A 85 16.90 4.17 16.09
CA VAL A 85 18.10 5.01 15.92
C VAL A 85 19.33 4.15 15.59
N LYS A 86 19.51 3.01 16.27
CA LYS A 86 20.61 2.08 15.99
C LYS A 86 20.53 1.51 14.57
N CYS A 87 19.33 1.09 14.17
CA CYS A 87 19.06 0.56 12.83
C CYS A 87 19.31 1.62 11.75
N ALA A 88 18.84 2.86 11.96
CA ALA A 88 19.09 3.97 11.04
C ALA A 88 20.60 4.28 10.88
N LYS A 89 21.38 4.23 11.96
CA LYS A 89 22.84 4.40 11.90
C LYS A 89 23.53 3.30 11.12
N ALA A 90 23.17 2.04 11.38
CA ALA A 90 23.69 0.90 10.63
C ALA A 90 23.33 1.00 9.14
N TYR A 91 22.12 1.47 8.82
CA TYR A 91 21.71 1.71 7.44
C TYR A 91 22.55 2.80 6.78
N ALA A 92 22.83 3.90 7.49
CA ALA A 92 23.67 4.97 6.96
C ALA A 92 25.09 4.48 6.66
N GLU A 93 25.68 3.68 7.55
CA GLU A 93 26.99 3.04 7.33
C GLU A 93 26.96 2.12 6.09
N ALA A 94 26.03 1.18 6.02
CA ALA A 94 25.89 0.27 4.89
C ALA A 94 25.62 1.02 3.57
N ARG A 95 24.84 2.10 3.61
CA ARG A 95 24.58 2.96 2.45
C ARG A 95 25.85 3.65 1.96
N GLN A 96 26.76 4.03 2.85
CA GLN A 96 28.06 4.61 2.45
C GLN A 96 28.98 3.58 1.78
N GLU A 97 28.91 2.31 2.17
CA GLU A 97 29.64 1.24 1.48
C GLU A 97 29.15 1.08 0.04
N VAL A 98 27.83 1.06 -0.18
CA VAL A 98 27.25 1.02 -1.54
C VAL A 98 27.62 2.26 -2.36
N LEU A 99 27.67 3.45 -1.74
CA LEU A 99 28.13 4.70 -2.37
C LEU A 99 29.60 4.67 -2.80
N SER A 100 30.42 3.85 -2.15
CA SER A 100 31.84 3.75 -2.44
C SER A 100 32.13 2.94 -3.71
N ILE A 101 31.12 2.25 -4.26
CA ILE A 101 31.25 1.44 -5.47
C ILE A 101 31.12 2.35 -6.71
N PRO A 102 32.09 2.35 -7.65
CA PRO A 102 32.01 3.19 -8.83
C PRO A 102 30.89 2.73 -9.79
N ASN A 103 30.22 3.70 -10.43
CA ASN A 103 29.15 3.48 -11.41
C ASN A 103 27.89 2.76 -10.88
N THR A 104 27.62 2.79 -9.57
CA THR A 104 26.40 2.24 -8.96
C THR A 104 25.33 3.31 -8.75
N SER A 105 24.07 2.88 -8.76
CA SER A 105 22.95 3.74 -8.36
C SER A 105 22.54 3.30 -6.97
N VAL A 106 23.12 3.89 -5.93
CA VAL A 106 22.89 3.47 -4.54
C VAL A 106 21.42 3.33 -4.18
N VAL A 107 20.60 4.29 -4.60
CA VAL A 107 19.15 4.25 -4.37
C VAL A 107 18.52 3.07 -5.12
N GLY A 108 18.87 2.88 -6.40
CA GLY A 108 18.35 1.80 -7.22
C GLY A 108 18.77 0.41 -6.72
N ASP A 109 20.04 0.26 -6.36
CA ASP A 109 20.62 -1.02 -5.94
C ASP A 109 20.07 -1.46 -4.58
N ILE A 110 19.94 -0.53 -3.62
CA ILE A 110 19.30 -0.81 -2.33
C ILE A 110 17.81 -1.11 -2.52
N GLN A 111 17.09 -0.36 -3.37
CA GLN A 111 15.67 -0.63 -3.65
C GLN A 111 15.48 -2.00 -4.31
N TYR A 112 16.37 -2.37 -5.23
CA TYR A 112 16.35 -3.69 -5.87
C TYR A 112 16.62 -4.80 -4.84
N ALA A 113 17.61 -4.62 -3.97
CA ALA A 113 17.89 -5.54 -2.87
C ALA A 113 16.68 -5.73 -1.94
N VAL A 114 16.00 -4.65 -1.54
CA VAL A 114 14.76 -4.72 -0.74
C VAL A 114 13.66 -5.51 -1.49
N CYS A 115 13.53 -5.30 -2.81
CA CYS A 115 12.58 -6.06 -3.62
C CYS A 115 12.87 -7.58 -3.60
N LEU A 116 14.14 -7.96 -3.75
CA LEU A 116 14.57 -9.37 -3.72
C LEU A 116 14.31 -10.00 -2.35
N LEU A 117 14.68 -9.31 -1.27
CA LEU A 117 14.46 -9.79 0.10
C LEU A 117 12.96 -9.91 0.42
N ASN A 118 12.11 -9.01 -0.07
CA ASN A 118 10.66 -9.15 0.05
C ASN A 118 10.11 -10.36 -0.71
N GLN A 119 10.66 -10.68 -1.88
CA GLN A 119 10.28 -11.90 -2.61
C GLN A 119 10.69 -13.15 -1.82
N GLN A 120 11.88 -13.15 -1.24
CA GLN A 120 12.34 -14.24 -0.36
C GLN A 120 11.41 -14.40 0.85
N ARG A 121 11.11 -13.31 1.59
CA ARG A 121 10.20 -13.33 2.75
C ARG A 121 8.82 -13.89 2.37
N ARG A 122 8.30 -13.58 1.17
CA ARG A 122 7.03 -14.11 0.66
C ARG A 122 7.09 -15.61 0.37
N ALA A 123 8.17 -16.09 -0.24
CA ALA A 123 8.39 -17.51 -0.49
C ALA A 123 8.52 -18.30 0.81
N GLU A 124 9.20 -17.75 1.81
CA GLU A 124 9.30 -18.35 3.14
C GLU A 124 7.97 -18.38 3.88
N THR A 125 7.15 -17.32 3.76
CA THR A 125 5.84 -17.22 4.43
C THR A 125 4.78 -18.10 3.76
N TRP A 126 4.80 -18.21 2.43
CA TRP A 126 3.81 -18.96 1.65
C TRP A 126 4.49 -19.84 0.58
N PRO A 127 5.15 -20.93 0.99
CA PRO A 127 5.93 -21.78 0.08
C PRO A 127 5.08 -22.47 -0.99
N ASP A 128 3.80 -22.71 -0.71
CA ASP A 128 2.86 -23.31 -1.67
C ASP A 128 2.45 -22.34 -2.79
N GLN A 129 2.67 -21.02 -2.62
CA GLN A 129 2.25 -19.98 -3.56
C GLN A 129 3.43 -19.29 -4.26
N PHE A 130 4.63 -19.30 -3.66
CA PHE A 130 5.79 -18.60 -4.17
C PHE A 130 7.04 -19.47 -4.07
N GLU A 131 7.75 -19.58 -5.19
CA GLU A 131 9.04 -20.27 -5.25
C GLU A 131 10.19 -19.30 -4.94
N LEU A 132 11.20 -19.82 -4.24
CA LEU A 132 12.44 -19.10 -3.98
C LEU A 132 13.29 -19.09 -5.26
N LYS A 133 13.50 -17.90 -5.84
CA LYS A 133 14.14 -17.74 -7.16
C LYS A 133 15.63 -17.42 -7.11
N TYR A 134 16.09 -16.84 -6.00
CA TYR A 134 17.42 -16.28 -5.88
C TYR A 134 18.07 -16.75 -4.58
N ASP A 135 19.34 -17.13 -4.66
CA ASP A 135 20.17 -17.38 -3.49
C ASP A 135 20.76 -16.04 -3.02
N LEU A 136 20.13 -15.45 -2.00
CA LEU A 136 20.55 -14.18 -1.40
C LEU A 136 21.47 -14.38 -0.18
N SER A 137 22.13 -15.55 -0.07
CA SER A 137 23.08 -15.85 1.00
C SER A 137 24.37 -15.03 0.91
N HIS A 138 24.75 -14.60 -0.30
CA HIS A 138 25.93 -13.77 -0.52
C HIS A 138 25.65 -12.33 -0.05
N ALA A 139 26.55 -11.78 0.76
CA ALA A 139 26.44 -10.45 1.34
C ALA A 139 26.99 -9.40 0.35
N GLU A 140 26.25 -9.15 -0.73
CA GLU A 140 26.46 -7.91 -1.51
C GLU A 140 26.09 -6.71 -0.63
N GLU A 141 26.84 -5.62 -0.74
CA GLU A 141 26.70 -4.41 0.09
C GLU A 141 25.26 -3.86 0.04
N ALA A 142 24.63 -3.92 -1.14
CA ALA A 142 23.24 -3.54 -1.33
C ALA A 142 22.25 -4.45 -0.59
N LEU A 143 22.52 -5.76 -0.50
CA LEU A 143 21.71 -6.71 0.28
C LEU A 143 21.83 -6.48 1.78
N VAL A 144 23.01 -6.08 2.27
CA VAL A 144 23.20 -5.68 3.67
C VAL A 144 22.37 -4.44 3.97
N ALA A 145 22.50 -3.38 3.18
CA ALA A 145 21.69 -2.17 3.33
C ALA A 145 20.18 -2.46 3.21
N GLY A 146 19.78 -3.33 2.29
CA GLY A 146 18.40 -3.76 2.09
C GLY A 146 17.82 -4.50 3.30
N ARG A 147 18.58 -5.40 3.92
CA ARG A 147 18.15 -6.11 5.15
C ARG A 147 17.91 -5.13 6.29
N ILE A 148 18.84 -4.20 6.50
CA ILE A 148 18.70 -3.17 7.55
C ILE A 148 17.47 -2.30 7.29
N MET A 149 17.20 -1.93 6.03
CA MET A 149 16.01 -1.16 5.68
C MET A 149 14.70 -1.93 5.95
N MET A 150 14.69 -3.25 5.74
CA MET A 150 13.54 -4.10 6.11
C MET A 150 13.36 -4.19 7.62
N GLU A 151 14.43 -4.34 8.39
CA GLU A 151 14.36 -4.30 9.86
C GLU A 151 13.83 -2.96 10.36
N PHE A 152 14.26 -1.85 9.76
CA PHE A 152 13.75 -0.52 10.07
C PHE A 152 12.23 -0.44 9.81
N SER A 153 11.77 -0.96 8.68
CA SER A 153 10.34 -1.03 8.34
C SER A 153 9.54 -1.88 9.32
N ASP A 154 10.08 -3.02 9.75
CA ASP A 154 9.45 -3.88 10.74
C ASP A 154 9.35 -3.17 12.11
N LEU A 155 10.40 -2.43 12.53
CA LEU A 155 10.37 -1.60 13.73
C LEU A 155 9.32 -0.48 13.62
N THR A 156 9.21 0.21 12.49
CA THR A 156 8.14 1.20 12.27
C THR A 156 6.76 0.56 12.32
N THR A 157 6.64 -0.68 11.84
CA THR A 157 5.37 -1.41 11.85
C THR A 157 4.91 -1.74 13.28
N LYS A 158 5.84 -2.14 14.16
CA LYS A 158 5.55 -2.40 15.58
C LYS A 158 4.97 -1.19 16.32
N LEU A 159 5.36 0.03 15.95
CA LEU A 159 4.81 1.25 16.58
C LEU A 159 3.27 1.28 16.48
N HIS A 160 2.72 1.06 15.28
CA HIS A 160 1.28 1.20 15.08
C HIS A 160 0.50 -0.10 15.37
N GLN A 161 1.12 -1.27 15.20
CA GLN A 161 0.47 -2.57 15.42
C GLN A 161 0.50 -3.02 16.88
N GLU A 162 1.64 -2.84 17.56
CA GLU A 162 1.88 -3.39 18.90
C GLU A 162 1.84 -2.29 19.97
N LEU A 163 2.47 -1.14 19.70
CA LEU A 163 2.66 -0.06 20.69
C LEU A 163 1.56 1.01 20.68
N ASN A 164 0.53 0.84 19.84
CA ASN A 164 -0.66 1.69 19.69
C ASN A 164 -0.38 3.16 19.31
N TYR A 165 0.69 3.41 18.55
CA TYR A 165 0.89 4.71 17.91
C TYR A 165 -0.05 4.92 16.73
N ASP A 166 -0.29 6.19 16.41
CA ASP A 166 -0.89 6.56 15.14
C ASP A 166 0.05 6.17 13.98
N PHE A 167 -0.54 5.70 12.87
CA PHE A 167 0.24 5.21 11.73
C PHE A 167 1.01 6.33 11.04
N TYR A 168 0.36 7.47 10.77
CA TYR A 168 0.99 8.60 10.09
C TYR A 168 2.05 9.22 10.97
N TRP A 169 1.75 9.37 12.26
CA TRP A 169 2.73 9.82 13.23
C TRP A 169 3.97 8.91 13.28
N ALA A 170 3.79 7.59 13.33
CA ALA A 170 4.90 6.63 13.37
C ALA A 170 5.77 6.71 12.12
N VAL A 171 5.15 6.78 10.93
CA VAL A 171 5.90 6.92 9.67
C VAL A 171 6.65 8.25 9.62
N ASN A 172 6.02 9.35 10.02
CA ASN A 172 6.64 10.67 10.04
C ASN A 172 7.85 10.72 11.00
N GLU A 173 7.66 10.28 12.24
CA GLU A 173 8.72 10.30 13.25
C GLU A 173 9.90 9.39 12.90
N THR A 174 9.63 8.18 12.39
CA THR A 174 10.71 7.30 11.94
C THR A 174 11.44 7.86 10.73
N SER A 175 10.74 8.55 9.81
CA SER A 175 11.37 9.25 8.69
C SER A 175 12.24 10.42 9.15
N LYS A 176 11.81 11.20 10.15
CA LYS A 176 12.64 12.24 10.79
C LYS A 176 13.94 11.66 11.38
N ILE A 177 13.84 10.52 12.07
CA ILE A 177 15.03 9.82 12.61
C ILE A 177 15.98 9.46 11.46
N LEU A 178 15.47 8.85 10.40
CA LEU A 178 16.29 8.40 9.27
C LEU A 178 16.96 9.58 8.55
N SER A 179 16.22 10.64 8.23
CA SER A 179 16.77 11.83 7.57
C SER A 179 17.82 12.53 8.41
N LYS A 180 17.61 12.65 9.72
CA LYS A 180 18.60 13.21 10.65
C LYS A 180 19.90 12.42 10.66
N VAL A 181 19.82 11.08 10.64
CA VAL A 181 21.01 10.22 10.61
C VAL A 181 21.73 10.32 9.25
N LEU A 182 20.98 10.42 8.16
CA LEU A 182 21.55 10.56 6.81
C LEU A 182 22.07 11.97 6.51
N GLY A 183 21.83 12.96 7.38
CA GLY A 183 22.19 14.35 7.16
C GLY A 183 21.39 15.02 6.02
N MET A 184 20.20 14.50 5.72
CA MET A 184 19.32 15.06 4.69
C MET A 184 18.34 16.06 5.31
N PRO A 185 18.02 17.17 4.62
CA PRO A 185 16.93 18.04 5.05
C PRO A 185 15.64 17.22 5.13
N TYR A 186 14.87 17.44 6.19
CA TYR A 186 13.53 16.89 6.33
C TYR A 186 12.57 18.07 6.22
N ASP A 187 11.76 18.08 5.19
CA ASP A 187 10.70 19.08 5.05
C ASP A 187 9.65 18.74 6.10
N ASP A 188 9.58 19.55 7.15
CA ASP A 188 8.62 19.46 8.24
C ASP A 188 7.21 19.89 7.80
N ASP A 189 6.95 19.99 6.48
CA ASP A 189 5.64 20.30 5.93
C ASP A 189 4.66 19.25 6.46
N ASP A 190 3.94 19.66 7.51
CA ASP A 190 3.00 18.82 8.23
C ASP A 190 2.04 18.21 7.21
N LEU A 191 1.90 16.89 7.25
CA LEU A 191 0.92 16.13 6.49
C LEU A 191 -0.53 16.48 6.91
N GLU A 192 -0.76 17.66 7.50
CA GLU A 192 -2.05 18.26 7.84
C GLU A 192 -2.83 18.71 6.59
N ASP A 193 -2.17 18.87 5.44
CA ASP A 193 -2.80 19.42 4.22
C ASP A 193 -3.35 18.37 3.23
N TYR A 194 -3.32 17.07 3.58
CA TYR A 194 -4.14 16.10 2.87
C TYR A 194 -5.57 16.12 3.41
N ASP A 195 -6.33 17.12 2.98
CA ASP A 195 -7.79 17.17 3.10
C ASP A 195 -8.38 15.96 2.36
N LEU A 196 -8.51 14.83 3.06
CA LEU A 196 -9.25 13.65 2.64
C LEU A 196 -10.73 14.00 2.75
N GLY A 197 -11.21 14.79 1.79
CA GLY A 197 -12.53 15.41 1.79
C GLY A 197 -13.66 14.48 2.23
N GLU A 198 -14.60 15.08 2.97
CA GLU A 198 -15.86 14.50 3.44
C GLU A 198 -16.69 13.81 2.34
#